data_AF-A1TZZ0-F1
#
_entry.id   AF-A1TZZ0-F1
#
_cell.length_a   1.000
_cell.length_b   1.000
_cell.length_c   1.000
_cell.angle_alpha   90.00
_cell.angle_beta   90.00
_cell.angle_gamma   90.00
#
_symmetry.space_group_name_H-M   'P 1'
#
loop_
_entity.id
_entity.type
_entity.pdbx_description
1 polymer ?
#
loop_
_entity_poly.entity_id
_entity_poly.type
_entity_poly.pdbx_seq_one_letter_code
_entity_poly.pdbx_strand_id
1 'polypeptide(L)' 'MGQPIFELREYVEKHGLIVCSSNYALYGDMSHRFMLALAECAPRVMPYSIDVSQAVQG' A
#
# COMPACT_ATOMS: atom_id res chain seq x y z
N MET A 1 7.60 -8.77 4.66
CA MET A 1 7.44 -10.20 4.34
C MET A 1 6.29 -10.72 5.19
N GLY A 2 5.30 -11.38 4.57
CA GLY A 2 4.06 -11.80 5.25
C GLY A 2 4.08 -13.26 5.70
N GLN A 3 3.10 -13.63 6.53
CA GLN A 3 2.91 -15.01 7.01
C GLN A 3 1.90 -15.76 6.12
N PRO A 4 2.14 -17.03 5.75
CA PRO A 4 1.18 -17.81 4.98
C PRO A 4 -0.16 -17.97 5.69
N ILE A 5 -1.26 -17.85 4.95
CA ILE A 5 -2.60 -17.85 5.55
C ILE A 5 -2.97 -19.14 6.28
N PHE A 6 -2.46 -20.29 5.84
CA PHE A 6 -2.76 -21.58 6.47
C PHE A 6 -2.19 -21.68 7.89
N GLU A 7 -1.13 -20.94 8.20
CA GLU A 7 -0.55 -20.87 9.54
C GLU A 7 -1.39 -19.99 10.48
N LEU A 8 -2.26 -19.14 9.92
CA LEU A 8 -3.08 -18.17 10.65
C LEU A 8 -4.54 -18.63 10.83
N ARG A 9 -4.90 -19.87 10.44
CA ARG A 9 -6.29 -20.33 10.39
C ARG A 9 -7.05 -20.14 11.70
N GLU A 10 -6.47 -20.59 12.82
CA GLU A 10 -7.10 -20.44 14.13
C GLU A 10 -7.30 -18.97 14.52
N TYR A 11 -6.35 -18.11 14.15
CA TYR A 11 -6.42 -16.68 14.43
C TYR A 11 -7.54 -16.00 13.62
N VAL A 12 -7.67 -16.38 12.34
CA VAL A 12 -8.75 -15.91 11.46
C VAL A 12 -10.12 -16.32 12.02
N GLU A 13 -10.29 -17.59 12.39
CA GLU A 13 -11.55 -18.12 12.91
C GLU A 13 -11.91 -17.51 14.27
N LYS A 14 -10.96 -17.46 15.21
CA LYS A 14 -11.17 -16.95 16.57
C LYS A 14 -11.54 -15.47 16.60
N HIS A 15 -10.95 -14.67 15.69
CA HIS A 15 -11.13 -13.23 15.66
C HIS A 15 -12.07 -12.75 14.55
N GLY A 16 -12.65 -13.66 13.77
CA GLY A 16 -13.57 -13.32 12.68
C GLY A 16 -12.93 -12.44 11.60
N LEU A 17 -11.67 -12.71 11.25
CA LEU A 17 -10.93 -11.88 10.28
C LEU A 17 -11.45 -12.08 8.86
N ILE A 18 -11.50 -11.00 8.10
CA ILE A 18 -11.83 -11.02 6.68
C ILE A 18 -10.53 -11.05 5.87
N VAL A 19 -10.33 -12.11 5.10
CA VAL A 19 -9.16 -12.30 4.26
C VAL A 19 -9.52 -11.92 2.83
N CYS A 20 -8.83 -10.93 2.29
CA CYS A 20 -9.04 -10.48 0.91
C CYS A 20 -7.78 -10.72 0.08
N SER A 21 -7.96 -11.14 -1.17
CA SER A 21 -6.89 -11.13 -2.15
C SER A 21 -6.47 -9.70 -2.46
N SER A 22 -5.17 -9.51 -2.69
CA SER A 22 -4.63 -8.23 -3.15
C SER A 22 -5.27 -7.80 -4.48
N ASN A 23 -5.67 -6.52 -4.58
CA ASN A 23 -6.11 -5.90 -5.82
C ASN A 23 -5.08 -4.88 -6.32
N TYR A 24 -4.09 -5.37 -7.06
CA TYR A 24 -2.97 -4.54 -7.53
C TYR A 24 -3.38 -3.43 -8.50
N ALA A 25 -4.42 -3.65 -9.32
CA ALA A 25 -4.91 -2.63 -10.24
C ALA A 25 -5.49 -1.43 -9.48
N LEU A 26 -6.30 -1.70 -8.44
CA LEU A 26 -6.83 -0.66 -7.57
C LEU A 26 -5.72 0.10 -6.83
N TYR A 27 -4.74 -0.62 -6.29
CA TYR A 27 -3.62 0.01 -5.57
C TYR A 27 -2.78 0.90 -6.50
N GLY A 28 -2.57 0.47 -7.75
CA GLY A 28 -1.87 1.25 -8.75
C GLY A 28 -2.59 2.56 -9.09
N ASP A 29 -3.92 2.50 -9.31
CA ASP A 29 -4.72 3.71 -9.54
C ASP A 29 -4.69 4.67 -8.35
N MET A 30 -4.82 4.14 -7.13
CA MET A 30 -4.71 4.92 -5.90
C MET A 30 -3.35 5.62 -5.77
N SER A 31 -2.26 4.89 -6.05
CA SER A 31 -0.90 5.43 -6.03
C SER A 31 -0.71 6.57 -7.03
N HIS A 32 -1.19 6.38 -8.25
CA HIS A 32 -1.12 7.41 -9.29
C HIS A 32 -1.84 8.70 -8.87
N ARG A 33 -3.06 8.57 -8.34
CA ARG A 33 -3.84 9.71 -7.83
C ARG A 33 -3.17 10.40 -6.64
N PHE A 34 -2.57 9.63 -5.74
CA PHE A 34 -1.81 10.17 -4.62
C PHE A 34 -0.61 11.00 -5.08
N MET A 35 0.16 10.50 -6.06
CA MET A 35 1.30 11.22 -6.61
C MET A 35 0.89 12.51 -7.35
N LEU A 36 -0.24 12.50 -8.08
CA LEU A 36 -0.78 13.71 -8.69
C LEU A 36 -1.11 14.78 -7.66
N ALA A 37 -1.76 14.40 -6.56
CA ALA A 37 -2.07 15.33 -5.47
C ALA A 37 -0.80 15.86 -4.77
N LEU A 38 0.20 15.00 -4.56
CA LEU A 38 1.48 15.42 -3.96
C LEU A 38 2.26 16.39 -4.86
N ALA A 39 2.19 16.23 -6.18
CA ALA A 39 2.89 17.11 -7.11
C ALA A 39 2.45 18.58 -6.97
N GLU A 40 1.22 18.84 -6.51
CA GLU A 40 0.69 20.19 -6.30
C GLU A 40 1.28 20.89 -5.06
N CYS A 41 1.66 20.13 -4.02
CA CYS A 41 2.09 20.70 -2.73
C CYS A 41 3.54 20.41 -2.35
N ALA A 42 4.18 19.42 -2.97
CA ALA A 42 5.52 18.97 -2.65
C ALA A 42 6.29 18.57 -3.94
N PRO A 43 6.75 19.53 -4.76
CA PRO A 43 7.34 19.25 -6.07
C PRO A 43 8.69 18.52 -6.03
N ARG A 44 9.28 18.35 -4.84
CA ARG A 44 10.56 17.67 -4.61
C ARG A 44 10.37 16.32 -3.91
N VAL A 45 9.38 15.54 -4.31
CA VAL A 45 9.20 14.17 -3.83
C VAL A 45 9.25 13.20 -5.00
N MET A 46 9.85 12.03 -4.78
CA MET A 46 9.87 10.94 -5.75
C MET A 46 9.19 9.70 -5.18
N PRO A 47 8.50 8.89 -6.00
CA PRO A 47 7.97 7.60 -5.56
C PRO A 47 9.10 6.70 -5.05
N TYR A 48 8.90 6.06 -3.90
CA TYR A 48 9.79 5.03 -3.35
C TYR A 48 9.11 3.66 -3.35
N SER A 49 7.82 3.61 -3.01
CA SER A 49 6.93 2.46 -3.16
C SER A 49 5.55 2.93 -3.64
N ILE A 50 4.61 2.00 -3.80
CA ILE A 50 3.24 2.28 -4.23
C ILE A 50 2.48 3.21 -3.27
N ASP A 51 2.88 3.23 -2.00
CA ASP A 51 2.25 3.95 -0.89
C ASP A 51 3.18 4.95 -0.19
N VAL A 52 4.45 5.04 -0.61
CA VAL A 52 5.45 5.91 0.02
C VAL A 52 6.20 6.71 -1.02
N SER A 53 6.33 8.01 -0.75
CA SER A 53 7.21 8.93 -1.48
C SER A 53 8.28 9.49 -0.54
N GLN A 54 9.43 9.86 -1.09
CA GLN A 54 10.54 10.42 -0.34
C GLN A 54 10.91 11.80 -0.88
N ALA A 55 11.22 12.73 0.02
CA ALA A 55 11.73 14.03 -0.35
C ALA A 55 13.13 13.88 -0.97
N VAL A 56 13.33 14.52 -2.11
CA VAL A 56 14.63 14.55 -2.79
C VAL A 56 15.46 15.66 -2.16
N GLN A 57 16.51 15.32 -1.43
CA GLN A 57 17.52 16.29 -0.99
C GLN A 57 18.50 16.57 -2.15
N GLY A 58 18.89 17.83 -2.30
CA GLY A 58 19.93 18.27 -3.24
C GLY A 58 21.26 18.46 -2.53
#